data_AF-A0A1I0BYP1-F1
#
_entry.id   AF-A0A1I0BYP1-F1
#
_cell.length_a   1.000
_cell.length_b   1.000
_cell.length_c   1.000
_cell.angle_alpha   90.00
_cell.angle_beta   90.00
_cell.angle_gamma   90.00
#
_symmetry.space_group_name_H-M   'P 1'
#
loop_
_entity.id
_entity.type
_entity.pdbx_description
1 polymer ?
#
loop_
_entity_poly.entity_id
_entity_poly.type
_entity_poly.pdbx_seq_one_letter_code
_entity_poly.pdbx_strand_id
1 'polypeptide(L)'
;MMMPGIEPIFDSLIDFLRAGTWPESREVLAARPHLLDPVAKLIVSAIVDDPDLPLLVYPEMDDRRAAKLLRMHECLLTRCREVGVGRAFDEMIRDRPRDG
;
A
#
# COMPACT_ATOMS: atom_id res chain seq x y z
N MET A 1 -6.86 16.89 15.79
CA MET A 1 -5.54 16.76 16.44
C MET A 1 -5.01 15.38 16.08
N MET A 2 -4.15 15.25 15.08
CA MET A 2 -3.51 13.96 14.79
C MET A 2 -2.51 13.64 15.91
N MET A 3 -2.50 12.39 16.38
CA MET A 3 -1.60 12.00 17.47
C MET A 3 -0.14 12.08 17.00
N PRO A 4 0.77 12.70 17.78
CA PRO A 4 2.19 12.74 17.43
C PRO A 4 2.72 11.30 17.37
N GLY A 5 3.27 10.92 16.21
CA GLY A 5 3.71 9.55 15.90
C GLY A 5 3.01 8.88 14.72
N ILE A 6 1.87 9.42 14.24
CA ILE A 6 1.19 8.94 13.02
C ILE A 6 1.77 9.54 11.74
N GLU A 7 2.27 10.78 11.78
CA GLU A 7 2.90 11.48 10.63
C GLU A 7 3.97 10.66 9.91
N PRO A 8 4.97 10.07 10.59
CA PRO A 8 5.99 9.28 9.89
C PRO A 8 5.44 7.98 9.27
N ILE A 9 4.36 7.41 9.82
CA ILE A 9 3.68 6.25 9.26
C ILE A 9 2.94 6.68 8.00
N PHE A 10 2.24 7.81 8.04
CA PHE A 10 1.50 8.34 6.89
C PHE A 10 2.44 8.68 5.72
N ASP A 11 3.53 9.40 5.96
CA ASP A 11 4.50 9.73 4.90
C ASP A 11 5.14 8.46 4.29
N SER A 12 5.51 7.50 5.15
CA SER A 12 6.05 6.22 4.70
C SER A 12 5.04 5.42 3.88
N LEU A 13 3.76 5.53 4.22
CA LEU A 13 2.66 4.88 3.50
C LEU A 13 2.48 5.51 2.12
N ILE A 14 2.50 6.84 2.05
CA ILE A 14 2.40 7.56 0.79
C ILE A 14 3.58 7.23 -0.12
N ASP A 15 4.81 7.15 0.40
CA ASP A 15 5.97 6.69 -0.37
C ASP A 15 5.78 5.26 -0.89
N PHE A 16 5.23 4.36 -0.08
CA PHE A 16 4.94 2.98 -0.47
C PHE A 16 3.89 2.90 -1.58
N LEU A 17 2.82 3.70 -1.47
CA LEU A 17 1.74 3.78 -2.46
C LEU A 17 2.20 4.45 -3.77
N ARG A 18 3.05 5.47 -3.67
CA ARG A 18 3.57 6.21 -4.84
C ARG A 18 4.79 5.57 -5.48
N ALA A 19 5.31 4.48 -4.91
CA ALA A 19 6.36 3.69 -5.53
C ALA A 19 5.93 3.29 -6.95
N GLY A 20 6.79 3.54 -7.94
CA GLY A 20 6.44 3.38 -9.35
C GLY A 20 6.29 1.92 -9.76
N THR A 21 6.88 1.01 -8.98
CA THR A 21 6.84 -0.42 -9.25
C THR A 21 6.72 -1.25 -7.96
N TRP A 22 6.17 -2.47 -8.06
CA TRP A 22 6.09 -3.39 -6.92
C TRP A 22 7.46 -3.74 -6.30
N PRO A 23 8.55 -3.96 -7.06
CA PRO A 23 9.87 -4.13 -6.45
C PRO A 23 10.30 -2.94 -5.60
N GLU A 24 10.07 -1.70 -6.05
CA GLU A 24 10.33 -0.50 -5.26
C GLU A 24 9.45 -0.44 -4.01
N SER A 25 8.15 -0.76 -4.13
CA SER A 25 7.25 -0.88 -2.98
C SER A 25 7.78 -1.90 -1.96
N ARG A 26 8.38 -3.00 -2.42
CA ARG A 26 9.00 -4.02 -1.56
C ARG A 26 10.19 -3.48 -0.78
N GLU A 27 11.06 -2.71 -1.45
CA GLU A 27 12.23 -2.09 -0.82
C GLU A 27 11.81 -1.06 0.23
N VAL A 28 10.81 -0.23 -0.09
CA VAL A 28 10.22 0.71 0.87
C VAL A 28 9.70 -0.02 2.11
N LEU A 29 8.94 -1.10 1.91
CA LEU A 29 8.39 -1.90 3.00
C LEU A 29 9.48 -2.59 3.84
N ALA A 30 10.55 -3.07 3.20
CA ALA A 30 11.67 -3.71 3.87
C ALA A 30 12.51 -2.71 4.69
N ALA A 31 12.66 -1.47 4.20
CA ALA A 31 13.34 -0.40 4.91
C ALA A 31 12.50 0.19 6.06
N ARG A 32 11.18 -0.02 6.04
CA ARG A 32 10.22 0.64 6.93
C ARG A 32 9.23 -0.37 7.53
N PRO A 33 9.69 -1.24 8.46
CA PRO A 33 8.86 -2.31 9.03
C PRO A 33 7.63 -1.79 9.81
N HIS A 34 7.61 -0.53 10.25
CA HIS A 34 6.44 0.11 10.87
C HIS A 34 5.23 0.21 9.93
N LEU A 35 5.41 0.04 8.62
CA LEU A 35 4.30 -0.08 7.66
C LEU A 35 3.51 -1.38 7.79
N LEU A 36 4.06 -2.39 8.48
CA LEU A 36 3.38 -3.64 8.80
C LEU A 36 2.59 -3.56 10.11
N ASP A 37 2.65 -2.44 10.82
CA ASP A 37 1.91 -2.25 12.05
C ASP A 37 0.39 -2.23 11.80
N PRO A 38 -0.41 -2.66 12.78
CA PRO A 38 -1.87 -2.59 12.69
C PRO A 38 -2.38 -1.17 12.35
N VAL A 39 -1.66 -0.15 12.79
CA VAL A 39 -1.98 1.27 12.54
C VAL A 39 -1.88 1.61 11.05
N ALA A 40 -0.82 1.15 10.35
CA ALA A 40 -0.66 1.40 8.92
C ALA A 40 -1.80 0.75 8.11
N LYS A 41 -2.24 -0.45 8.50
CA LYS A 41 -3.42 -1.09 7.89
C LYS A 41 -4.68 -0.25 8.08
N LEU A 42 -4.94 0.24 9.29
CA LEU A 42 -6.12 1.07 9.56
C LEU A 42 -6.14 2.34 8.70
N ILE A 43 -4.97 2.96 8.50
CA ILE A 43 -4.84 4.15 7.65
C ILE A 43 -5.14 3.81 6.18
N VAL A 44 -4.59 2.71 5.65
CA VAL A 44 -4.85 2.29 4.26
C VAL A 44 -6.32 1.94 4.06
N SER A 45 -6.92 1.17 4.96
CA SER A 45 -8.34 0.81 4.87
C SER A 45 -9.21 2.07 4.90
N ALA A 46 -8.87 3.07 5.73
CA ALA A 46 -9.58 4.35 5.73
C ALA A 46 -9.44 5.11 4.40
N ILE A 47 -8.26 5.05 3.75
CA ILE A 47 -8.04 5.66 2.42
C ILE A 47 -8.81 4.91 1.32
N VAL A 48 -8.91 3.59 1.42
CA VAL A 48 -9.63 2.74 0.45
C VAL A 48 -11.14 2.89 0.56
N ASP A 49 -11.65 3.03 1.79
CA ASP A 49 -13.08 3.13 2.08
C ASP A 49 -13.64 4.53 1.77
N ASP A 50 -12.79 5.56 1.78
CA ASP A 50 -13.16 6.91 1.40
C ASP A 50 -13.08 7.09 -0.13
N PRO A 51 -14.16 7.50 -0.81
CA PRO A 51 -14.16 7.66 -2.28
C PRO A 51 -13.34 8.86 -2.77
N ASP A 52 -13.05 9.85 -1.93
CA ASP A 52 -12.37 11.08 -2.32
C ASP A 52 -10.84 11.02 -2.09
N LEU A 53 -10.37 10.12 -1.20
CA LEU A 53 -8.95 9.95 -0.89
C LEU A 53 -8.09 9.27 -1.98
N PRO A 54 -8.60 8.36 -2.85
CA PRO A 54 -7.82 7.74 -3.91
C PRO A 54 -7.13 8.73 -4.84
N LEU A 55 -7.81 9.81 -5.21
CA LEU A 55 -7.27 10.87 -6.06
C LEU A 55 -6.21 11.73 -5.35
N LEU A 56 -6.23 11.82 -4.03
CA LEU A 56 -5.17 12.50 -3.28
C LEU A 56 -3.85 11.73 -3.36
N VAL A 57 -3.91 10.39 -3.42
CA VAL A 57 -2.72 9.54 -3.57
C VAL A 57 -2.28 9.45 -5.03
N TYR A 58 -3.24 9.31 -5.95
CA TYR A 58 -3.01 9.15 -7.39
C TYR A 58 -3.77 10.20 -8.21
N PRO A 59 -3.35 11.48 -8.18
CA PRO A 59 -4.09 12.57 -8.84
C PRO A 59 -4.14 12.46 -10.36
N GLU A 60 -3.19 11.73 -10.95
CA GLU A 60 -3.09 11.52 -12.40
C GLU A 60 -3.92 10.29 -12.88
N MET A 61 -4.61 9.59 -11.99
CA MET A 61 -5.40 8.39 -12.30
C MET A 61 -6.91 8.65 -12.23
N ASP A 62 -7.71 7.84 -12.93
CA ASP A 62 -9.15 7.80 -12.71
C ASP A 62 -9.50 7.09 -11.39
N ASP A 63 -10.63 7.47 -10.78
CA ASP A 63 -11.11 6.94 -9.50
C ASP A 63 -11.09 5.42 -9.44
N ARG A 64 -11.49 4.75 -10.52
CA ARG A 64 -11.59 3.28 -10.55
C ARG A 64 -10.20 2.65 -10.54
N ARG A 65 -9.24 3.18 -11.31
CA ARG A 65 -7.86 2.71 -11.29
C ARG A 65 -7.17 3.02 -9.96
N ALA A 66 -7.35 4.24 -9.43
CA ALA A 66 -6.79 4.65 -8.14
C ALA A 66 -7.31 3.76 -7.01
N ALA A 67 -8.63 3.57 -6.91
CA ALA A 67 -9.25 2.70 -5.91
C ALA A 67 -8.82 1.23 -6.05
N LYS A 68 -8.71 0.73 -7.29
CA LYS A 68 -8.22 -0.63 -7.54
C LYS A 68 -6.77 -0.79 -7.07
N LEU A 69 -5.91 0.17 -7.39
CA LEU A 69 -4.49 0.12 -7.02
C LEU A 69 -4.32 0.21 -5.50
N LEU A 70 -5.10 1.06 -4.81
CA LEU A 70 -5.11 1.11 -3.35
C LEU A 70 -5.55 -0.22 -2.72
N ARG A 71 -6.62 -0.85 -3.23
CA ARG A 71 -7.05 -2.17 -2.76
C ARG A 71 -5.98 -3.23 -2.95
N MET A 72 -5.22 -3.18 -4.05
CA MET A 72 -4.08 -4.09 -4.25
C MET A 72 -3.01 -3.88 -3.17
N HIS A 73 -2.67 -2.64 -2.85
CA HIS A 73 -1.73 -2.32 -1.77
C HIS A 73 -2.24 -2.77 -0.40
N GLU A 74 -3.53 -2.60 -0.11
CA GLU A 74 -4.16 -3.07 1.14
C GLU A 74 -4.09 -4.60 1.28
N CYS A 75 -4.46 -5.33 0.22
CA CYS A 75 -4.35 -6.79 0.18
C CYS A 75 -2.90 -7.23 0.39
N LEU A 76 -1.95 -6.56 -0.28
CA LEU A 76 -0.53 -6.86 -0.16
C LEU A 76 -0.02 -6.62 1.26
N LEU A 77 -0.36 -5.50 1.90
CA LEU A 77 0.03 -5.23 3.29
C LEU A 77 -0.56 -6.27 4.25
N THR A 78 -1.82 -6.66 4.07
CA THR A 78 -2.44 -7.74 4.85
C THR A 78 -1.66 -9.05 4.66
N ARG A 79 -1.32 -9.38 3.41
CA ARG A 79 -0.57 -10.60 3.10
C ARG A 79 0.86 -10.58 3.63
N CYS A 80 1.54 -9.44 3.55
CA CYS A 80 2.87 -9.23 4.12
C CYS A 80 2.90 -9.49 5.63
N ARG A 81 1.80 -9.22 6.35
CA ARG A 81 1.68 -9.53 7.79
C ARG A 81 1.46 -11.02 8.05
N GLU A 82 0.79 -11.73 7.16
CA GLU A 82 0.50 -13.16 7.30
C GLU A 82 1.68 -14.07 6.95
N VAL A 83 2.38 -13.77 5.84
CA VAL A 83 3.42 -14.65 5.29
C VAL A 83 4.81 -14.00 5.18
N GLY A 84 4.92 -12.73 5.57
CA GLY A 84 6.13 -11.93 5.41
C GLY A 84 6.22 -11.24 4.05
N VAL A 85 6.98 -10.13 4.00
CA VAL A 85 7.12 -9.26 2.83
C VAL A 85 7.59 -10.03 1.59
N GLY A 86 8.65 -10.84 1.71
CA GLY A 86 9.20 -11.57 0.57
C GLY A 86 8.18 -12.51 -0.10
N ARG A 87 7.48 -13.33 0.69
CA ARG A 87 6.47 -14.28 0.17
C ARG A 87 5.26 -13.56 -0.42
N ALA A 88 4.76 -12.52 0.23
CA ALA A 88 3.58 -11.80 -0.24
C ALA A 88 3.81 -11.16 -1.63
N PHE A 89 4.97 -10.55 -1.85
CA PHE A 89 5.33 -9.99 -3.17
C PHE A 89 5.56 -11.08 -4.21
N ASP A 90 6.21 -12.18 -3.84
CA ASP A 90 6.39 -13.33 -4.72
C ASP A 90 5.07 -13.96 -5.17
N GLU A 91 4.08 -14.04 -4.28
CA GLU A 91 2.72 -14.48 -4.60
C GLU A 91 2.06 -13.51 -5.57
N MET A 92 2.09 -12.20 -5.29
CA MET A 92 1.51 -11.18 -6.16
C MET A 92 2.13 -11.15 -7.57
N ILE A 93 3.44 -11.33 -7.69
CA ILE A 93 4.13 -11.38 -9.00
C ILE A 93 3.74 -12.65 -9.76
N ARG A 94 3.58 -13.79 -9.06
CA ARG A 94 3.17 -15.07 -9.65
C ARG A 94 1.70 -15.10 -10.06
N ASP A 95 0.84 -14.43 -9.30
CA ASP A 95 -0.61 -14.41 -9.50
C ASP A 95 -1.05 -13.34 -10.51
N ARG A 96 -0.13 -12.45 -10.92
CA ARG A 96 -0.37 -11.59 -12.07
C ARG A 96 -0.56 -12.50 -13.29
N PRO A 97 -1.69 -12.45 -14.00
CA PRO A 97 -1.82 -13.19 -15.26
C PRO A 97 -0.66 -12.75 -16.14
N ARG A 98 0.05 -13.72 -16.73
CA ARG A 98 0.92 -13.46 -17.87
C ARG A 98 -0.02 -12.97 -18.97
N ASP A 99 -0.27 -11.67 -19.01
CA ASP A 99 -0.79 -11.01 -20.20
C ASP A 99 0.32 -11.17 -21.25
N GLY A 100 0.20 -12.24 -22.02
CA GLY A 100 0.99 -12.52 -23.21
C GLY A 100 0.43 -11.79 -24.43
#